data_AF-A0A2K0X4W7-F1
#
_entry.id   AF-A0A2K0X4W7-F1
#
_cell.length_a   1.000
_cell.length_b   1.000
_cell.length_c   1.000
_cell.angle_alpha   90.00
_cell.angle_beta   90.00
_cell.angle_gamma   90.00
#
_symmetry.space_group_name_H-M   'P 1'
#
loop_
_entity.id
_entity.type
_entity.pdbx_description
1 polymer ?
#
loop_
_entity_poly.entity_id
_entity_poly.type
_entity_poly.pdbx_seq_one_letter_code
_entity_poly.pdbx_strand_id
1 'polypeptide(L)'
;MAGTNPRAAKIAALIQRVIASNMESHLHDKRLSNVTITEVRVTNDLQIAKVYWTQLSHSGKEQGERQRASQALQQAHGRLRSLVGAKAGLRLTPQLQFIYDEVPSEAHEIEDILVTARARDKELAKARENAKYAWEADPYKKPREVEDFEDEDEFDDSDESYDSEDSYESESDDSEESVKSLEDSKDSEDSAEDYEDSAEDSQLDSSELD
;
A
#
# COMPACT_ATOMS: atom_id res chain seq x y z
N MET A 1 -17.55 14.69 6.40
CA MET A 1 -16.75 14.71 7.63
C MET A 1 -17.69 14.86 8.81
N ALA A 2 -17.82 13.83 9.65
CA ALA A 2 -18.80 13.82 10.74
C ALA A 2 -18.59 15.03 11.67
N GLY A 3 -19.69 15.70 12.02
CA GLY A 3 -19.71 16.91 12.85
C GLY A 3 -18.91 16.71 14.14
N THR A 4 -17.68 17.22 14.14
CA THR A 4 -16.78 17.08 15.27
C THR A 4 -17.21 18.08 16.34
N ASN A 5 -17.70 17.56 17.46
CA ASN A 5 -17.96 18.38 18.63
C ASN A 5 -16.63 19.04 19.06
N PRO A 6 -16.52 20.38 19.03
CA PRO A 6 -15.26 21.07 19.31
C PRO A 6 -14.76 20.83 20.73
N ARG A 7 -15.66 20.49 21.67
CA ARG A 7 -15.31 20.10 23.03
C ARG A 7 -14.66 18.72 23.07
N ALA A 8 -15.22 17.75 22.34
CA ALA A 8 -14.67 16.40 22.26
C ALA A 8 -13.25 16.42 21.66
N ALA A 9 -13.04 17.20 20.59
CA ALA A 9 -11.73 17.37 19.98
C ALA A 9 -10.69 17.97 20.94
N LYS A 10 -11.07 19.02 21.70
CA LYS A 10 -10.17 19.62 22.71
C LYS A 10 -9.80 18.62 23.81
N ILE A 11 -10.77 17.83 24.28
CA ILE A 11 -10.54 16.80 25.29
C ILE A 11 -9.65 15.70 24.73
N ALA A 12 -9.89 15.24 23.50
CA ALA A 12 -9.08 14.24 22.84
C ALA A 12 -7.60 14.66 22.75
N ALA A 13 -7.34 15.88 22.27
CA ALA A 13 -5.98 16.43 22.17
C ALA A 13 -5.29 16.55 23.56
N LEU A 14 -6.04 16.92 24.59
CA LEU A 14 -5.53 17.00 25.95
C LEU A 14 -5.18 15.59 26.48
N ILE A 15 -6.09 14.62 26.32
CA ILE A 15 -5.86 13.22 26.72
C ILE A 15 -4.62 12.67 26.02
N GLN A 16 -4.50 12.87 24.71
CA GLN A 16 -3.34 12.43 23.94
C GLN A 16 -2.04 13.00 24.51
N ARG A 17 -1.98 14.33 24.75
CA ARG A 17 -0.80 14.98 25.33
C ARG A 17 -0.48 14.45 26.73
N VAL A 18 -1.50 14.27 27.56
CA VAL A 18 -1.33 13.74 28.92
C VAL A 18 -0.80 12.31 28.86
N ILE A 19 -1.40 11.42 28.08
CA ILE A 19 -0.94 10.04 27.99
C ILE A 19 0.49 10.00 27.45
N ALA A 20 0.77 10.64 26.32
CA ALA A 20 2.10 10.65 25.70
C ALA A 20 3.19 11.15 26.67
N SER A 21 2.98 12.30 27.34
CA SER A 21 3.96 12.85 28.29
C SER A 21 4.14 12.02 29.56
N ASN A 22 3.15 11.22 29.96
CA ASN A 22 3.23 10.39 31.16
C ASN A 22 3.71 8.97 30.86
N MET A 23 3.64 8.50 29.61
CA MET A 23 4.18 7.20 29.23
C MET A 23 5.69 7.12 29.43
N GLU A 24 6.41 8.17 29.03
CA GLU A 24 7.87 8.25 29.20
C GLU A 24 8.31 8.40 30.68
N SER A 25 7.56 9.19 31.46
CA SER A 25 8.01 9.63 32.79
C SER A 25 7.44 8.83 33.97
N HIS A 26 6.26 8.21 33.82
CA HIS A 26 5.56 7.63 34.96
C HIS A 26 5.34 6.12 34.88
N LEU A 27 5.34 5.51 33.69
CA LEU A 27 4.99 4.10 33.56
C LEU A 27 6.15 3.12 33.83
N HIS A 28 7.42 3.53 33.75
CA HIS A 28 8.63 2.74 34.12
C HIS A 28 8.60 1.23 33.72
N ASP A 29 7.85 0.85 32.70
CA ASP A 29 7.76 -0.51 32.20
C ASP A 29 8.50 -0.58 30.86
N LYS A 30 9.55 -1.40 30.81
CA LYS A 30 10.35 -1.63 29.61
C LYS A 30 9.50 -2.14 28.44
N ARG A 31 8.35 -2.78 28.71
CA ARG A 31 7.41 -3.27 27.68
C ARG A 31 6.72 -2.13 26.92
N LEU A 32 6.69 -0.93 27.47
CA LEU A 32 6.02 0.23 26.90
C LEU A 32 7.00 1.22 26.25
N SER A 33 8.30 0.96 26.27
CA SER A 33 9.31 1.89 25.74
C SER A 33 9.19 2.17 24.25
N ASN A 34 8.61 1.22 23.49
CA ASN A 34 8.48 1.32 22.04
C ASN A 34 7.04 1.63 21.60
N VAL A 35 6.15 1.93 22.55
CA VAL A 35 4.74 2.23 22.28
C VAL A 35 4.58 3.71 22.00
N THR A 36 3.95 4.03 20.88
CA THR A 36 3.63 5.40 20.46
C THR A 36 2.13 5.57 20.34
N ILE A 37 1.59 6.69 20.82
CA ILE A 37 0.17 7.04 20.67
C ILE A 37 -0.02 7.84 19.39
N THR A 38 -0.78 7.29 18.43
CA THR A 38 -1.01 7.92 17.11
C THR A 38 -2.17 8.91 17.18
N GLU A 39 -3.32 8.47 17.67
CA GLU A 39 -4.55 9.26 17.72
C GLU A 39 -5.36 8.98 18.99
N VAL A 40 -6.18 9.94 19.41
CA VAL A 40 -7.23 9.73 20.41
C VAL A 40 -8.57 10.22 19.86
N ARG A 41 -9.60 9.39 19.94
CA ARG A 41 -10.98 9.73 19.58
C ARG A 41 -11.89 9.63 20.79
N VAL A 42 -12.67 10.67 21.03
CA VAL A 42 -13.62 10.73 22.14
C VAL A 42 -15.04 10.71 21.60
N THR A 43 -15.92 9.96 22.24
CA THR A 43 -17.35 9.93 21.89
C THR A 43 -18.02 11.27 22.17
N ASN A 44 -19.15 11.55 21.52
CA ASN A 44 -19.83 12.85 21.65
C ASN A 44 -20.35 13.13 23.07
N ASP A 45 -20.67 12.07 23.82
CA ASP A 45 -21.07 12.09 25.23
C ASP A 45 -19.88 12.15 26.21
N LEU A 46 -18.64 12.15 25.71
CA LEU A 46 -17.39 12.25 26.48
C LEU A 46 -17.16 11.12 27.49
N GLN A 47 -17.87 10.00 27.36
CA GLN A 47 -17.76 8.87 28.30
C GLN A 47 -16.65 7.89 27.90
N ILE A 48 -16.36 7.76 26.61
CA ILE A 48 -15.40 6.80 26.08
C ILE A 48 -14.35 7.55 25.26
N ALA A 49 -13.08 7.23 25.52
CA ALA A 49 -11.93 7.71 24.76
C ALA A 49 -11.17 6.50 24.19
N LYS A 50 -11.21 6.35 22.87
CA LYS A 50 -10.44 5.38 22.11
C LYS A 50 -9.04 5.95 21.87
N VAL A 51 -8.03 5.25 22.35
CA VAL A 51 -6.61 5.62 22.24
C VAL A 51 -5.97 4.64 21.27
N TYR A 52 -5.55 5.16 20.13
CA TYR A 52 -4.85 4.40 19.10
C TYR A 52 -3.36 4.42 19.40
N TRP A 53 -2.75 3.25 19.39
CA TRP A 53 -1.33 3.09 19.68
C TRP A 53 -0.68 2.12 18.71
N THR A 54 0.56 2.43 18.35
CA THR A 54 1.40 1.56 17.53
C THR A 54 2.65 1.20 18.32
N GLN A 55 3.33 0.14 17.89
CA GLN A 55 4.60 -0.27 18.45
C GLN A 55 5.61 -0.47 17.34
N LEU A 56 6.76 0.17 17.49
CA LEU A 56 7.88 -0.05 16.57
C LEU A 56 8.59 -1.35 16.96
N SER A 57 8.39 -2.42 16.19
CA SER A 57 9.15 -3.67 16.33
C SER A 57 10.26 -3.71 15.27
N HIS A 58 11.42 -4.22 15.65
CA HIS A 58 12.59 -4.33 14.77
C HIS A 58 12.97 -5.80 14.47
N SER A 59 12.21 -6.77 15.00
CA SER A 59 12.77 -8.12 15.23
C SER A 59 11.91 -9.29 14.73
N GLY A 60 10.85 -9.05 13.94
CA GLY A 60 9.97 -10.14 13.45
C GLY A 60 9.24 -10.90 14.57
N LYS A 61 9.20 -10.36 15.80
CA LYS A 61 8.49 -10.91 16.97
C LYS A 61 7.30 -10.02 17.37
N GLU A 62 6.68 -9.39 16.39
CA GLU A 62 5.71 -8.31 16.59
C GLU A 62 4.51 -8.77 17.41
N GLN A 63 3.99 -9.97 17.16
CA GLN A 63 2.78 -10.46 17.82
C GLN A 63 2.99 -10.70 19.32
N GLY A 64 4.11 -11.32 19.71
CA GLY A 64 4.43 -11.56 21.12
C GLY A 64 4.76 -10.29 21.90
N GLU A 65 5.38 -9.30 21.24
CA GLU A 65 5.65 -7.99 21.81
C GLU A 65 4.36 -7.17 21.95
N ARG A 66 3.49 -7.18 20.94
CA ARG A 66 2.16 -6.55 20.94
C ARG A 66 1.31 -7.06 22.11
N GLN A 67 1.27 -8.37 22.35
CA GLN A 67 0.51 -8.96 23.46
C GLN A 67 1.04 -8.46 24.82
N ARG A 68 2.35 -8.34 24.98
CA ARG A 68 2.96 -7.86 26.24
C ARG A 68 2.71 -6.38 26.45
N ALA A 69 2.78 -5.57 25.38
CA ALA A 69 2.48 -4.15 25.43
C ALA A 69 1.00 -3.90 25.74
N SER A 70 0.08 -4.67 25.14
CA SER A 70 -1.35 -4.55 25.42
C SER A 70 -1.68 -4.90 26.87
N GLN A 71 -1.08 -5.95 27.43
CA GLN A 71 -1.21 -6.29 28.85
C GLN A 71 -0.68 -5.19 29.76
N ALA A 72 0.49 -4.62 29.44
CA ALA A 72 1.07 -3.52 30.22
C ALA A 72 0.19 -2.27 30.18
N LEU A 73 -0.38 -1.92 29.02
CA LEU A 73 -1.34 -0.82 28.89
C LEU A 73 -2.64 -1.07 29.69
N GLN A 74 -3.14 -2.31 29.69
CA GLN A 74 -4.30 -2.69 30.49
C GLN A 74 -4.02 -2.56 32.00
N GLN A 75 -2.85 -2.97 32.47
CA GLN A 75 -2.45 -2.80 33.87
C GLN A 75 -2.29 -1.31 34.23
N ALA A 76 -1.74 -0.51 33.32
CA ALA A 76 -1.58 0.93 33.52
C ALA A 76 -2.87 1.74 33.33
N HIS A 77 -3.95 1.13 32.84
CA HIS A 77 -5.23 1.79 32.54
C HIS A 77 -5.75 2.65 33.71
N GLY A 78 -5.80 2.10 34.92
CA GLY A 78 -6.31 2.81 36.09
C GLY A 78 -5.45 4.02 36.49
N ARG A 79 -4.13 3.89 36.36
CA ARG A 79 -3.18 4.97 36.65
C ARG A 79 -3.27 6.08 35.60
N LEU A 80 -3.30 5.72 34.31
CA LEU A 80 -3.46 6.67 33.20
C LEU A 80 -4.78 7.43 33.32
N ARG A 81 -5.88 6.75 33.65
CA ARG A 81 -7.18 7.39 33.88
C ARG A 81 -7.11 8.40 35.03
N SER A 82 -6.47 8.05 36.14
CA SER A 82 -6.33 8.95 37.29
C SER A 82 -5.51 10.20 36.94
N LEU A 83 -4.42 10.03 36.19
CA LEU A 83 -3.58 11.14 35.72
C LEU A 83 -4.32 12.05 34.74
N VAL A 84 -5.10 11.46 33.82
CA VAL A 84 -5.96 12.22 32.91
C VAL A 84 -7.00 13.01 33.69
N GLY A 85 -7.67 12.42 34.69
CA GLY A 85 -8.62 13.14 35.54
C GLY A 85 -7.98 14.33 36.26
N ALA A 86 -6.79 14.14 36.83
CA ALA A 86 -6.05 15.18 37.55
C ALA A 86 -5.59 16.32 36.63
N LYS A 87 -5.05 16.03 35.44
CA LYS A 87 -4.55 17.05 34.51
C LYS A 87 -5.65 17.70 33.66
N ALA A 88 -6.70 16.97 33.30
CA ALA A 88 -7.77 17.48 32.45
C ALA A 88 -8.82 18.29 33.22
N GLY A 89 -8.87 18.19 34.55
CA GLY A 89 -9.86 18.89 35.37
C GLY A 89 -11.30 18.48 35.07
N LEU A 90 -11.50 17.25 34.59
CA LEU A 90 -12.81 16.74 34.18
C LEU A 90 -13.58 16.26 35.42
N ARG A 91 -14.87 16.63 35.50
CA ARG A 91 -15.79 16.07 36.52
C ARG A 91 -15.98 14.56 36.35
N LEU A 92 -16.04 14.11 35.09
CA LEU A 92 -16.13 12.70 34.73
C LEU A 92 -14.98 12.38 33.77
N THR A 93 -14.07 11.51 34.20
CA THR A 93 -12.98 11.04 33.35
C THR A 93 -13.49 9.93 32.43
N PRO A 94 -13.32 10.03 31.11
CA PRO A 94 -13.71 8.98 30.18
C PRO A 94 -13.01 7.65 30.49
N GLN A 95 -13.61 6.55 30.06
CA GLN A 95 -12.94 5.26 30.02
C GLN A 95 -11.96 5.23 28.84
N LEU A 96 -10.73 4.75 29.08
CA LEU A 96 -9.70 4.68 28.05
C LEU A 96 -9.75 3.28 27.41
N GLN A 97 -10.05 3.21 26.11
CA GLN A 97 -10.00 1.97 25.34
C GLN A 97 -8.76 2.00 24.46
N PHE A 98 -7.82 1.10 24.70
CA PHE A 98 -6.61 1.00 23.89
C PHE A 98 -6.86 0.13 22.66
N ILE A 99 -6.68 0.71 21.48
CA ILE A 99 -6.85 0.03 20.19
C ILE A 99 -5.49 0.03 19.51
N TYR A 100 -5.01 -1.14 19.13
CA TYR A 100 -3.77 -1.23 18.36
C TYR A 100 -4.03 -0.69 16.96
N ASP A 101 -3.19 0.25 16.56
CA ASP A 101 -3.17 0.84 15.23
C ASP A 101 -2.28 -0.04 14.37
N GLU A 102 -2.91 -0.87 13.53
CA GLU A 102 -2.24 -1.59 12.46
C GLU A 102 -1.93 -0.57 11.36
N VAL A 103 -0.97 0.32 11.63
CA VAL A 103 -0.31 1.04 10.54
C VAL A 103 0.47 -0.07 9.82
N PRO A 104 0.06 -0.47 8.61
CA PRO A 104 0.81 -1.46 7.89
C PRO A 104 2.21 -0.90 7.71
N SER A 105 3.20 -1.75 7.77
CA SER A 105 4.55 -1.46 7.30
C SER A 105 4.55 -1.25 5.78
N GLU A 106 3.68 -0.38 5.23
CA GLU A 106 3.62 -0.03 3.80
C GLU A 106 4.98 0.47 3.28
N ALA A 107 5.85 0.90 4.19
CA ALA A 107 7.25 1.14 3.90
C ALA A 107 7.94 -0.08 3.24
N HIS A 108 7.67 -1.31 3.68
CA HIS A 108 8.28 -2.52 3.10
C HIS A 108 7.78 -2.81 1.69
N GLU A 109 6.48 -2.66 1.42
CA GLU A 109 5.93 -2.89 0.09
C GLU A 109 6.46 -1.87 -0.92
N ILE A 110 6.56 -0.59 -0.50
CA ILE A 110 7.17 0.46 -1.31
C ILE A 110 8.67 0.19 -1.53
N GLU A 111 9.39 -0.24 -0.48
CA GLU A 111 10.81 -0.61 -0.57
C GLU A 111 11.03 -1.76 -1.57
N ASP A 112 10.20 -2.80 -1.52
CA ASP A 112 10.26 -3.95 -2.41
C ASP A 112 9.98 -3.57 -3.88
N ILE A 113 8.99 -2.72 -4.10
CA ILE A 113 8.68 -2.16 -5.43
C ILE A 113 9.87 -1.33 -5.95
N LEU A 114 10.46 -0.48 -5.10
CA LEU A 114 11.61 0.35 -5.45
C LEU A 114 12.87 -0.48 -5.75
N VAL A 115 13.12 -1.55 -4.99
CA VAL A 115 14.21 -2.49 -5.25
C VAL A 115 14.01 -3.18 -6.59
N THR A 116 12.79 -3.65 -6.87
CA THR A 116 12.44 -4.32 -8.13
C THR A 116 12.59 -3.37 -9.32
N ALA A 117 12.15 -2.11 -9.20
CA ALA A 117 12.30 -1.09 -10.24
C ALA A 117 13.77 -0.80 -10.55
N ARG A 118 14.61 -0.60 -9.52
CA ARG A 118 16.06 -0.38 -9.69
C ARG A 118 16.76 -1.56 -10.36
N ALA A 119 16.35 -2.79 -10.05
CA ALA A 119 16.89 -3.98 -10.70
C ALA A 119 16.62 -3.97 -12.21
N ARG A 120 15.37 -3.70 -12.61
CA ARG A 120 14.95 -3.60 -14.02
C ARG A 120 15.68 -2.48 -14.77
N ASP A 121 15.80 -1.30 -14.17
CA ASP A 121 16.50 -0.17 -14.78
C ASP A 121 17.98 -0.48 -15.06
N LYS A 122 18.62 -1.20 -14.12
CA LYS A 122 20.02 -1.63 -14.28
C LYS A 122 20.19 -2.65 -15.40
N GLU A 123 19.22 -3.54 -15.61
CA GLU A 123 19.22 -4.47 -16.73
C GLU A 123 19.05 -3.76 -18.07
N LEU A 124 18.12 -2.81 -18.13
CA LEU A 124 17.88 -1.95 -19.31
C LEU A 124 19.11 -1.10 -19.66
N ALA A 125 19.82 -0.56 -18.66
CA ALA A 125 21.05 0.18 -18.88
C ALA A 125 22.14 -0.70 -19.53
N LYS A 126 22.35 -1.93 -19.03
CA LYS A 126 23.29 -2.89 -19.63
C LYS A 126 22.89 -3.32 -21.04
N ALA A 127 21.58 -3.46 -21.29
CA ALA A 127 21.07 -3.79 -22.61
C ALA A 127 21.31 -2.63 -23.60
N ARG A 128 21.14 -1.38 -23.15
CA ARG A 128 21.42 -0.17 -23.95
C ARG A 128 22.91 -0.02 -24.29
N GLU A 129 23.81 -0.34 -23.37
CA GLU A 129 25.26 -0.30 -23.63
C GLU A 129 25.68 -1.21 -24.80
N ASN A 130 25.01 -2.35 -24.96
CA ASN A 130 25.29 -3.33 -26.02
C ASN A 130 24.34 -3.21 -27.22
N ALA A 131 23.36 -2.31 -27.16
CA ALA A 131 22.39 -2.13 -28.23
C ALA A 131 23.07 -1.44 -29.42
N LYS A 132 23.10 -2.14 -30.56
CA LYS A 132 23.41 -1.50 -31.84
C LYS A 132 22.18 -0.73 -32.32
N TYR A 133 22.40 0.48 -32.80
CA TYR A 133 21.34 1.29 -33.43
C TYR A 133 20.73 0.50 -34.58
N ALA A 134 19.40 0.41 -34.63
CA ALA A 134 18.68 -0.43 -35.57
C ALA A 134 18.67 0.09 -37.02
N TRP A 135 19.36 1.22 -37.29
CA TRP A 135 19.46 1.80 -38.62
C TRP A 135 20.90 1.77 -39.13
N GLU A 136 21.06 1.64 -40.44
CA GLU A 136 22.32 1.90 -41.14
C GLU A 136 22.61 3.41 -41.22
N ALA A 137 23.87 3.78 -41.43
CA ALA A 137 24.39 5.15 -41.28
C ALA A 137 23.81 6.20 -42.25
N ASP A 138 22.96 5.80 -43.20
CA ASP A 138 22.31 6.73 -44.13
C ASP A 138 20.80 6.42 -44.24
N PRO A 139 19.93 7.23 -43.59
CA PRO A 139 18.49 7.03 -43.62
C PRO A 139 17.82 7.53 -44.92
N TYR A 140 18.56 8.07 -45.88
CA TYR A 140 18.00 8.60 -47.13
C TYR A 140 18.14 7.64 -48.31
N LYS A 141 17.10 7.63 -49.16
CA LYS A 141 17.08 6.87 -50.40
C LYS A 141 18.08 7.48 -51.38
N LYS A 142 19.10 6.72 -51.78
CA LYS A 142 20.08 7.18 -52.78
C LYS A 142 19.37 7.50 -54.09
N PRO A 143 19.62 8.67 -54.71
CA PRO A 143 19.09 8.98 -56.03
C PRO A 143 19.60 7.92 -57.03
N ARG A 144 18.75 7.53 -57.99
CA ARG A 144 19.19 6.68 -59.11
C ARG A 144 20.24 7.44 -59.90
N GLU A 145 21.38 6.80 -60.16
CA GLU A 145 22.34 7.28 -61.16
C GLU A 145 21.64 7.27 -62.52
N VAL A 146 21.41 8.46 -63.06
CA VAL A 146 21.08 8.64 -64.47
C VAL A 146 22.41 8.64 -65.21
N GLU A 147 22.72 7.55 -65.91
CA GLU A 147 23.78 7.59 -66.92
C GLU A 147 23.35 8.56 -68.01
N ASP A 148 24.22 9.51 -68.34
CA ASP A 148 24.00 10.53 -69.35
C ASP A 148 23.61 9.87 -70.68
N PHE A 149 22.50 10.35 -71.25
CA PHE A 149 22.02 10.00 -72.57
C PHE A 149 23.08 10.32 -73.64
N GLU A 150 23.36 9.37 -74.53
CA GLU A 150 23.66 9.67 -75.93
C GLU A 150 22.52 9.09 -76.79
N ASP A 151 21.86 9.97 -77.53
CA ASP A 151 20.77 9.70 -78.45
C ASP A 151 21.23 8.82 -79.63
N GLU A 152 20.48 7.77 -79.98
CA GLU A 152 20.21 7.43 -81.39
C GLU A 152 18.95 6.54 -81.51
N ASP A 153 18.16 6.87 -82.52
CA ASP A 153 16.76 6.50 -82.74
C ASP A 153 16.46 5.01 -82.89
N GLU A 154 15.34 4.54 -82.34
CA GLU A 154 14.42 3.67 -83.09
C GLU A 154 12.97 3.86 -82.62
N PHE A 155 12.21 4.55 -83.49
CA PHE A 155 10.75 4.58 -83.47
C PHE A 155 10.21 3.15 -83.66
N ASP A 156 9.51 2.60 -82.68
CA ASP A 156 8.53 1.53 -82.91
C ASP A 156 7.15 2.03 -82.49
N ASP A 157 6.32 2.24 -83.50
CA ASP A 157 4.95 2.72 -83.42
C ASP A 157 4.05 1.49 -83.19
N SER A 158 3.78 1.17 -81.93
CA SER A 158 2.73 0.21 -81.57
C SER A 158 1.63 0.89 -80.75
N ASP A 159 0.62 1.34 -81.48
CA ASP A 159 -0.72 1.69 -81.02
C ASP A 159 -1.35 0.51 -80.25
N GLU A 160 -1.56 0.66 -78.95
CA GLU A 160 -2.70 0.02 -78.28
C GLU A 160 -3.38 1.03 -77.34
N SER A 161 -4.53 1.52 -77.80
CA SER A 161 -5.48 2.27 -76.99
C SER A 161 -6.23 1.34 -76.03
N TYR A 162 -6.26 1.65 -74.74
CA TYR A 162 -7.38 1.31 -73.86
C TYR A 162 -7.66 2.48 -72.89
N ASP A 163 -8.69 3.22 -73.27
CA ASP A 163 -9.79 3.82 -72.49
C ASP A 163 -9.64 3.94 -70.94
N SER A 164 -9.61 5.19 -70.47
CA SER A 164 -10.50 5.82 -69.46
C SER A 164 -11.26 4.88 -68.50
N GLU A 165 -11.29 5.01 -67.16
CA GLU A 165 -11.72 6.15 -66.35
C GLU A 165 -11.39 5.93 -64.84
N ASP A 166 -10.96 7.02 -64.20
CA ASP A 166 -11.47 7.61 -62.95
C ASP A 166 -11.30 6.97 -61.54
N SER A 167 -11.25 7.92 -60.60
CA SER A 167 -11.67 7.87 -59.20
C SER A 167 -10.59 7.74 -58.12
N TYR A 168 -10.21 8.94 -57.67
CA TYR A 168 -9.74 9.31 -56.34
C TYR A 168 -10.65 8.75 -55.25
N GLU A 169 -10.08 8.05 -54.27
CA GLU A 169 -10.74 7.83 -52.99
C GLU A 169 -9.76 8.10 -51.85
N SER A 170 -10.00 9.24 -51.20
CA SER A 170 -9.40 9.64 -49.93
C SER A 170 -10.31 9.10 -48.84
N GLU A 171 -9.87 8.07 -48.14
CA GLU A 171 -10.52 7.62 -46.89
C GLU A 171 -9.57 7.92 -45.74
N SER A 172 -9.95 8.95 -44.97
CA SER A 172 -9.54 9.10 -43.59
C SER A 172 -10.31 8.05 -42.80
N ASP A 173 -9.63 7.20 -42.01
CA ASP A 173 -10.31 6.47 -40.95
C ASP A 173 -9.54 6.60 -39.64
N ASP A 174 -10.26 7.20 -38.71
CA ASP A 174 -9.96 7.47 -37.32
C ASP A 174 -10.51 6.28 -36.54
N SER A 175 -9.64 5.47 -35.93
CA SER A 175 -10.10 4.44 -34.98
C SER A 175 -9.21 4.41 -33.75
N GLU A 176 -9.72 5.08 -32.71
CA GLU A 176 -9.42 4.77 -31.33
C GLU A 176 -9.83 3.32 -31.02
N GLU A 177 -8.90 2.48 -30.56
CA GLU A 177 -9.26 1.26 -29.85
C GLU A 177 -9.09 1.44 -28.33
N SER A 178 -10.27 1.47 -27.70
CA SER A 178 -10.50 1.33 -26.27
C SER A 178 -9.94 0.01 -25.73
N VAL A 179 -9.03 0.10 -24.77
CA VAL A 179 -8.63 -1.06 -23.96
C VAL A 179 -9.73 -1.38 -22.93
N LYS A 180 -10.35 -2.54 -23.14
CA LYS A 180 -11.39 -3.17 -22.31
C LYS A 180 -10.88 -3.47 -20.90
N SER A 181 -11.70 -3.07 -19.94
CA SER A 181 -11.79 -3.57 -18.57
C SER A 181 -11.96 -5.09 -18.56
N LEU A 182 -11.12 -5.79 -17.79
CA LEU A 182 -11.29 -7.20 -17.44
C LEU A 182 -11.61 -7.26 -15.94
N GLU A 183 -12.91 -7.35 -15.65
CA GLU A 183 -13.43 -7.98 -14.45
C GLU A 183 -13.28 -9.50 -14.61
N ASP A 184 -12.64 -10.17 -13.66
CA ASP A 184 -12.86 -11.61 -13.42
C ASP A 184 -13.42 -11.76 -12.01
N SER A 185 -14.74 -11.87 -11.97
CA SER A 185 -15.52 -12.38 -10.87
C SER A 185 -15.60 -13.90 -11.02
N LYS A 186 -15.14 -14.64 -10.02
CA LYS A 186 -15.61 -16.00 -9.75
C LYS A 186 -15.88 -16.18 -8.26
N ASP A 187 -17.17 -16.34 -7.98
CA ASP A 187 -17.74 -17.07 -6.85
C ASP A 187 -17.01 -18.37 -6.56
N SER A 188 -16.84 -18.67 -5.27
CA SER A 188 -17.46 -19.87 -4.70
C SER A 188 -17.39 -19.85 -3.18
N GLU A 189 -18.56 -20.01 -2.59
CA GLU A 189 -18.88 -20.30 -1.20
C GLU A 189 -18.02 -21.43 -0.61
N ASP A 190 -17.64 -21.31 0.66
CA ASP A 190 -17.80 -22.44 1.57
C ASP A 190 -18.01 -21.97 3.01
N SER A 191 -19.18 -22.31 3.54
CA SER A 191 -19.56 -22.16 4.94
C SER A 191 -19.19 -23.45 5.65
N ALA A 192 -18.41 -23.38 6.71
CA ALA A 192 -18.37 -24.43 7.71
C ALA A 192 -18.14 -23.80 9.10
N GLU A 193 -19.24 -23.54 9.77
CA GLU A 193 -19.31 -23.65 11.22
C GLU A 193 -18.98 -25.10 11.58
N ASP A 194 -18.11 -25.33 12.57
CA ASP A 194 -18.27 -26.54 13.38
C ASP A 194 -17.88 -26.30 14.83
N TYR A 195 -18.83 -26.72 15.65
CA TYR A 195 -18.94 -26.61 17.09
C TYR A 195 -18.41 -27.92 17.72
N GLU A 196 -17.91 -27.82 18.95
CA GLU A 196 -17.63 -28.89 19.92
C GLU A 196 -16.46 -29.87 19.65
N ASP A 197 -15.52 -29.95 20.60
CA ASP A 197 -15.47 -31.17 21.43
C ASP A 197 -14.84 -30.87 22.81
N SER A 198 -15.55 -31.31 23.84
CA SER A 198 -15.10 -31.38 25.22
C SER A 198 -14.75 -32.83 25.53
N ALA A 199 -13.48 -33.13 25.81
CA ALA A 199 -13.07 -34.31 26.57
C ALA A 199 -11.72 -33.96 27.22
N GLU A 200 -11.65 -33.79 28.54
CA GLU A 200 -11.44 -34.88 29.49
C GLU A 200 -10.22 -35.73 29.11
N ASP A 201 -9.06 -35.41 29.71
CA ASP A 201 -8.15 -36.45 30.14
C ASP A 201 -7.62 -36.12 31.54
N SER A 202 -8.40 -36.59 32.52
CA SER A 202 -7.90 -36.95 33.83
C SER A 202 -7.12 -38.26 33.69
N GLN A 203 -5.85 -38.31 34.11
CA GLN A 203 -5.36 -39.25 35.13
C GLN A 203 -3.83 -39.39 35.16
N LEU A 204 -3.33 -39.37 36.40
CA LEU A 204 -2.23 -40.18 36.94
C LEU A 204 -0.82 -39.92 36.39
N ASP A 205 0.02 -39.31 37.23
CA ASP A 205 1.12 -40.11 37.77
C ASP A 205 1.44 -39.72 39.22
N SER A 206 1.28 -40.72 40.09
CA SER A 206 1.76 -40.74 41.47
C SER A 206 3.01 -41.59 41.49
N SER A 207 3.94 -41.34 42.42
CA SER A 207 5.19 -42.09 42.64
C SER A 207 6.24 -41.80 41.55
N GLU A 208 7.54 -41.75 41.78
CA GLU A 208 8.41 -42.18 42.85
C GLU A 208 9.80 -41.57 42.55
N LEU A 209 10.66 -41.49 43.56
CA LEU A 209 12.13 -41.67 43.52
C LEU A 209 12.93 -40.55 44.20
N ASP A 210 13.36 -40.96 45.40
CA ASP A 210 14.64 -40.71 46.09
C ASP A 210 14.96 -39.31 46.66
#